data_AF-A0A497ATG2-F1
#
_entry.id   AF-A0A497ATG2-F1
#
_cell.length_a   1.000
_cell.length_b   1.000
_cell.length_c   1.000
_cell.angle_alpha   90.00
_cell.angle_beta   90.00
_cell.angle_gamma   90.00
#
_symmetry.space_group_name_H-M   'P 1'
#
loop_
_entity.id
_entity.type
_entity.pdbx_description
1 polymer ?
#
loop_
_entity_poly.entity_id
_entity_poly.type
_entity_poly.pdbx_seq_one_letter_code
_entity_poly.pdbx_strand_id
1 'polypeptide(L)'
;MISLTVNGIPYEIEVEPDTTLLEVLRDHLHLTGTKNGCGEGVCGACTVIVNGRAVRSCTYKALKADGAQIETIEGLANDGKLHPLQKAFVDYRAIQCGFCTPGMIMAAKALLDRNPNPTDEEIIKALGGNLCRCTGYSSILKAIKAAASELRGEGCIPPSLPEGVKPLRVVSNLTPKPEAVLKATGKAIFAADLYFEGMLYAKVLRSKHPHARLVRVDTSKAKAHPGVVAVLTAEDVPGEGNHGIVRKDWPVLAYDKVRYVGDAIAIVVAETEKAAQEALGLIEVEYEPLPVVTSPQDALKPDAPQIHEGGNLLKHIRIRRGDVQKAFAEADVVVERVYRTPAYDHAFLEPEAGVATVDENGNITVYVGSQIPFADRRQIAESLGLPEEKVRVVGTNIGGAFGGKEDISVQIHVALAAMKTGRPVKLVFTREESLRVHPKRHATTIRLKTGATRDGKLVAIEAEIYGDAGAYASLSEHVMTRTATHVSGPYQVPNLKVDCYAAYTNNPPAGAFRGFGVPQAAFAIESQLDILAEELGISPIEIRRINAVRVGTKTALGHHLTESVGLLETIERVEEEMKKTQFKPV
;
A
#
# COMPACT_ATOMS: atom_id res chain seq x y z
N MET A 1 -22.35 9.30 31.11
CA MET A 1 -22.01 10.71 30.80
C MET A 1 -20.58 10.99 31.18
N ILE A 2 -19.83 11.64 30.30
CA ILE A 2 -18.52 12.24 30.58
C ILE A 2 -18.56 13.72 30.18
N SER A 3 -17.80 14.56 30.87
CA SER A 3 -17.62 15.96 30.55
C SER A 3 -16.18 16.21 30.10
N LEU A 4 -15.95 16.87 28.97
CA LEU A 4 -14.60 17.13 28.46
C LEU A 4 -14.55 18.45 27.70
N THR A 5 -13.36 19.01 27.49
CA THR A 5 -13.17 20.20 26.66
C THR A 5 -12.29 19.86 25.46
N VAL A 6 -12.81 20.01 24.23
CA VAL A 6 -12.05 19.77 23.00
C VAL A 6 -11.82 21.08 22.28
N ASN A 7 -10.55 21.41 22.02
CA ASN A 7 -10.14 22.65 21.36
C ASN A 7 -10.76 23.91 22.01
N GLY A 8 -10.88 23.91 23.34
CA GLY A 8 -11.48 25.02 24.11
C GLY A 8 -13.01 25.01 24.19
N ILE A 9 -13.70 24.05 23.58
CA ILE A 9 -15.16 23.93 23.60
C ILE A 9 -15.58 22.82 24.58
N PRO A 10 -16.44 23.09 25.58
CA PRO A 10 -16.93 22.07 26.51
C PRO A 10 -18.00 21.18 25.85
N TYR A 11 -17.98 19.88 26.17
CA TYR A 11 -18.96 18.89 25.73
C TYR A 11 -19.37 17.97 26.89
N GLU A 12 -20.62 17.51 26.86
CA GLU A 12 -21.13 16.42 27.68
C GLU A 12 -21.63 15.30 26.75
N ILE A 13 -21.08 14.10 26.91
CA ILE A 13 -21.31 13.00 25.96
C ILE A 13 -21.65 11.73 26.73
N GLU A 14 -22.68 11.03 26.26
CA GLU A 14 -22.97 9.66 26.70
C GLU A 14 -22.07 8.69 25.93
N VAL A 15 -21.37 7.83 26.67
CA VAL A 15 -20.43 6.86 26.10
C VAL A 15 -20.63 5.51 26.78
N GLU A 16 -20.47 4.45 25.99
CA GLU A 16 -20.41 3.09 26.50
C GLU A 16 -19.04 2.84 27.15
N PRO A 17 -18.92 1.84 28.06
CA PRO A 17 -17.66 1.58 28.76
C PRO A 17 -16.45 1.28 27.86
N ASP A 18 -16.70 0.71 26.68
CA ASP A 18 -15.68 0.33 25.71
C ASP A 18 -15.34 1.41 24.68
N THR A 19 -16.14 2.48 24.57
CA THR A 19 -15.93 3.58 23.62
C THR A 19 -14.54 4.21 23.78
N THR A 20 -13.84 4.35 22.67
CA THR A 20 -12.52 4.99 22.64
C THR A 20 -12.65 6.51 22.46
N LEU A 21 -11.62 7.26 22.86
CA LEU A 21 -11.56 8.69 22.61
C LEU A 21 -11.57 9.00 21.11
N LEU A 22 -11.04 8.09 20.28
CA LEU A 22 -11.08 8.25 18.82
C LEU A 22 -12.51 8.23 18.28
N GLU A 23 -13.34 7.29 18.75
CA GLU A 23 -14.77 7.21 18.40
C GLU A 23 -15.50 8.47 18.85
N VAL A 24 -15.28 8.94 20.09
CA VAL A 24 -15.86 10.21 20.56
C VAL A 24 -15.50 11.38 19.62
N LEU A 25 -14.22 11.54 19.29
CA LEU A 25 -13.77 12.65 18.44
C LEU A 25 -14.34 12.55 17.02
N ARG A 26 -14.37 11.36 16.41
CA ARG A 26 -14.74 11.20 15.01
C ARG A 26 -16.23 11.03 14.78
N ASP A 27 -16.88 10.23 15.62
CA ASP A 27 -18.24 9.74 15.36
C ASP A 27 -19.27 10.56 16.13
N HIS A 28 -18.93 11.07 17.33
CA HIS A 28 -19.82 11.97 18.08
C HIS A 28 -19.58 13.44 17.76
N LEU A 29 -18.31 13.86 17.58
CA LEU A 29 -17.95 15.27 17.37
C LEU A 29 -17.59 15.62 15.92
N HIS A 30 -17.51 14.63 15.03
CA HIS A 30 -17.16 14.81 13.61
C HIS A 30 -15.80 15.50 13.36
N LEU A 31 -14.88 15.41 14.32
CA LEU A 31 -13.48 15.87 14.21
C LEU A 31 -12.62 14.80 13.53
N THR A 32 -12.83 14.65 12.22
CA THR A 32 -12.21 13.61 11.40
C THR A 32 -10.74 13.85 11.08
N GLY A 33 -10.14 14.97 11.50
CA GLY A 33 -8.70 15.22 11.39
C GLY A 33 -7.87 14.24 12.20
N THR A 34 -8.43 13.68 13.27
CA THR A 34 -7.85 12.54 13.99
C THR A 34 -8.09 11.26 13.18
N LYS A 35 -7.03 10.67 12.60
CA LYS A 35 -7.15 9.58 11.63
C LYS A 35 -7.07 8.20 12.27
N ASN A 36 -7.97 7.29 11.87
CA ASN A 36 -7.89 5.87 12.26
C ASN A 36 -7.08 5.06 11.25
N GLY A 37 -5.85 4.67 11.60
CA GLY A 37 -4.97 3.90 10.71
C GLY A 37 -4.81 2.43 11.08
N CYS A 38 -4.40 2.14 12.31
CA CYS A 38 -4.20 0.77 12.78
C CYS A 38 -5.26 0.29 13.76
N GLY A 39 -6.03 1.18 14.41
CA GLY A 39 -6.91 0.83 15.53
C GLY A 39 -6.20 0.36 16.82
N GLU A 40 -4.94 -0.04 16.75
CA GLU A 40 -4.23 -0.76 17.82
C GLU A 40 -3.14 0.07 18.54
N GLY A 41 -3.12 1.39 18.40
CA GLY A 41 -2.15 2.25 19.10
C GLY A 41 -0.73 2.29 18.52
N VAL A 42 -0.45 1.55 17.44
CA VAL A 42 0.89 1.42 16.83
C VAL A 42 1.26 2.57 15.90
N CYS A 43 0.37 2.95 14.97
CA CYS A 43 0.75 3.84 13.86
C CYS A 43 0.79 5.34 14.19
N GLY A 44 0.08 5.75 15.23
CA GLY A 44 0.06 7.14 15.67
C GLY A 44 -0.68 8.15 14.80
N ALA A 45 -1.40 7.73 13.77
CA ALA A 45 -2.22 8.64 12.96
C ALA A 45 -3.33 9.34 13.78
N CYS A 46 -3.73 8.74 14.90
CA CYS A 46 -4.77 9.20 15.81
C CYS A 46 -4.24 10.02 17.01
N THR A 47 -3.00 10.53 16.96
CA THR A 47 -2.45 11.30 18.08
C THR A 47 -3.28 12.54 18.36
N VAL A 48 -3.63 12.71 19.61
CA VAL A 48 -4.21 13.94 20.19
C VAL A 48 -3.44 14.27 21.46
N ILE A 49 -3.62 15.48 21.97
CA ILE A 49 -3.03 15.89 23.25
C ILE A 49 -4.14 15.86 24.30
N VAL A 50 -3.93 15.12 25.39
CA VAL A 50 -4.83 15.08 26.55
C VAL A 50 -4.05 15.59 27.75
N ASN A 51 -4.51 16.70 28.35
CA ASN A 51 -3.86 17.36 29.48
C ASN A 51 -2.35 17.59 29.25
N GLY A 52 -1.99 18.13 28.08
CA GLY A 52 -0.59 18.41 27.70
C GLY A 52 0.24 17.18 27.32
N ARG A 53 -0.34 15.98 27.23
CA ARG A 53 0.37 14.74 26.86
C ARG A 53 -0.16 14.18 25.55
N ALA A 54 0.74 13.87 24.60
CA ALA A 54 0.38 13.14 23.40
C ALA A 54 -0.09 11.71 23.75
N VAL A 55 -1.27 11.33 23.28
CA VAL A 55 -1.87 10.00 23.48
C VAL A 55 -2.39 9.42 22.18
N ARG A 56 -2.50 8.09 22.11
CA ARG A 56 -3.16 7.37 21.02
C ARG A 56 -4.64 7.26 21.33
N SER A 57 -5.47 8.06 20.67
CA SER A 57 -6.92 8.10 20.97
C SER A 57 -7.63 6.77 20.69
N CYS A 58 -7.16 5.96 19.72
CA CYS A 58 -7.76 4.64 19.41
C CYS A 58 -7.69 3.62 20.54
N THR A 59 -6.75 3.75 21.47
CA THR A 59 -6.63 2.83 22.63
C THR A 59 -6.91 3.55 23.95
N TYR A 60 -7.18 4.85 23.91
CA TYR A 60 -7.51 5.64 25.09
C TYR A 60 -9.01 5.56 25.33
N LYS A 61 -9.46 5.05 26.48
CA LYS A 61 -10.89 4.92 26.79
C LYS A 61 -11.51 6.29 27.06
N ALA A 62 -12.69 6.54 26.49
CA ALA A 62 -13.41 7.80 26.64
C ALA A 62 -13.69 8.15 28.12
N LEU A 63 -14.02 7.14 28.94
CA LEU A 63 -14.20 7.32 30.39
C LEU A 63 -12.96 7.88 31.12
N LYS A 64 -11.75 7.66 30.60
CA LYS A 64 -10.51 8.25 31.18
C LYS A 64 -10.29 9.71 30.76
N ALA A 65 -11.12 10.24 29.87
CA ALA A 65 -11.06 11.61 29.40
C ALA A 65 -12.06 12.52 30.12
N ASP A 66 -12.79 12.01 31.12
CA ASP A 66 -13.68 12.82 31.94
C ASP A 66 -12.89 13.91 32.69
N GLY A 67 -13.39 15.14 32.61
CA GLY A 67 -12.74 16.37 33.07
C GLY A 67 -11.52 16.83 32.25
N ALA A 68 -11.15 16.15 31.15
CA ALA A 68 -9.90 16.41 30.46
C ALA A 68 -9.97 17.57 29.44
N GLN A 69 -8.83 18.23 29.25
CA GLN A 69 -8.58 19.16 28.15
C GLN A 69 -7.93 18.42 26.99
N ILE A 70 -8.54 18.50 25.81
CA ILE A 70 -8.17 17.76 24.61
C ILE A 70 -7.86 18.73 23.48
N GLU A 71 -6.69 18.60 22.86
CA GLU A 71 -6.35 19.30 21.63
C GLU A 71 -6.22 18.31 20.47
N THR A 72 -6.79 18.69 19.34
CA THR A 72 -6.76 17.96 18.07
C THR A 72 -6.13 18.83 16.99
N ILE A 73 -5.94 18.29 15.78
CA ILE A 73 -5.31 19.03 14.69
C ILE A 73 -6.15 20.24 14.25
N GLU A 74 -7.47 20.14 14.41
CA GLU A 74 -8.45 21.17 14.11
C GLU A 74 -8.28 22.41 14.99
N GLY A 75 -7.79 22.23 16.23
CA GLY A 75 -7.60 23.30 17.20
C GLY A 75 -6.34 24.13 17.02
N LEU A 76 -5.43 23.77 16.09
CA LEU A 76 -4.13 24.44 15.97
C LEU A 76 -4.18 25.72 15.12
N ALA A 77 -4.98 25.73 14.06
CA ALA A 77 -5.12 26.91 13.23
C ALA A 77 -6.11 27.87 13.89
N ASN A 78 -5.73 29.14 14.05
CA ASN A 78 -6.55 30.16 14.68
C ASN A 78 -6.67 31.39 13.78
N ASP A 79 -7.88 31.96 13.66
CA ASP A 79 -8.18 33.16 12.85
C ASP A 79 -7.63 33.10 11.41
N GLY A 80 -7.71 31.93 10.78
CA GLY A 80 -7.21 31.70 9.41
C GLY A 80 -5.69 31.60 9.30
N LYS A 81 -4.94 31.71 10.40
CA LYS A 81 -3.49 31.54 10.45
C LYS A 81 -3.13 30.11 10.85
N LEU A 82 -2.23 29.51 10.07
CA LEU A 82 -1.68 28.20 10.39
C LEU A 82 -0.74 28.27 11.59
N HIS A 83 -0.77 27.25 12.43
CA HIS A 83 0.26 27.05 13.45
C HIS A 83 1.64 26.87 12.77
N PRO A 84 2.76 27.32 13.37
CA PRO A 84 4.09 27.18 12.76
C PRO A 84 4.43 25.74 12.32
N LEU A 85 4.03 24.73 13.10
CA LEU A 85 4.15 23.32 12.68
C LEU A 85 3.37 23.00 11.39
N GLN A 86 2.11 23.46 11.26
CA GLN A 86 1.32 23.22 10.06
C GLN A 86 1.96 23.90 8.84
N LYS A 87 2.39 25.16 9.02
CA LYS A 87 3.08 25.93 7.98
C LYS A 87 4.38 25.25 7.55
N ALA A 88 5.24 24.88 8.50
CA ALA A 88 6.51 24.23 8.22
C ALA A 88 6.33 22.87 7.53
N PHE A 89 5.34 22.07 7.91
CA PHE A 89 5.05 20.81 7.22
C PHE A 89 4.65 21.01 5.75
N VAL A 90 3.90 22.07 5.46
CA VAL A 90 3.54 22.47 4.09
C VAL A 90 4.80 22.91 3.32
N ASP A 91 5.59 23.82 3.88
CA ASP A 91 6.75 24.42 3.21
C ASP A 91 7.86 23.40 2.94
N TYR A 92 8.19 22.56 3.93
CA TYR A 92 9.21 21.51 3.81
C TYR A 92 8.75 20.28 3.03
N ARG A 93 7.51 20.29 2.50
CA ARG A 93 6.91 19.16 1.79
C ARG A 93 6.97 17.86 2.62
N ALA A 94 6.79 18.00 3.92
CA ALA A 94 6.66 16.89 4.87
C ALA A 94 5.30 16.16 4.75
N ILE A 95 4.52 16.51 3.72
CA ILE A 95 3.18 16.01 3.45
C ILE A 95 3.16 15.38 2.05
N GLN A 96 2.91 14.07 1.99
CA GLN A 96 2.62 13.34 0.76
C GLN A 96 1.15 12.91 0.73
N CYS A 97 0.83 11.69 1.19
CA CYS A 97 -0.56 11.23 1.28
C CYS A 97 -1.36 12.06 2.30
N GLY A 98 -0.70 12.52 3.37
CA GLY A 98 -1.28 13.36 4.41
C GLY A 98 -1.97 12.62 5.55
N PHE A 99 -2.14 11.30 5.46
CA PHE A 99 -2.91 10.55 6.46
C PHE A 99 -2.28 10.55 7.86
N CYS A 100 -0.95 10.45 7.96
CA CYS A 100 -0.25 10.56 9.25
C CYS A 100 -0.01 12.00 9.70
N THR A 101 -0.23 12.99 8.83
CA THR A 101 0.22 14.37 9.06
C THR A 101 -0.41 14.97 10.33
N PRO A 102 -1.74 14.84 10.58
CA PRO A 102 -2.33 15.28 11.83
C PRO A 102 -1.62 14.72 13.07
N GLY A 103 -1.49 13.40 13.16
CA GLY A 103 -0.86 12.76 14.32
C GLY A 103 0.60 13.16 14.51
N MET A 104 1.36 13.32 13.42
CA MET A 104 2.75 13.81 13.45
C MET A 104 2.85 15.22 14.01
N ILE A 105 1.97 16.13 13.57
CA ILE A 105 1.94 17.50 14.05
C ILE A 105 1.56 17.55 15.53
N MET A 106 0.56 16.78 15.95
CA MET A 106 0.15 16.73 17.38
C MET A 106 1.26 16.17 18.27
N ALA A 107 1.98 15.13 17.82
CA ALA A 107 3.14 14.60 18.55
C ALA A 107 4.28 15.62 18.65
N ALA A 108 4.58 16.32 17.55
CA ALA A 108 5.59 17.38 17.52
C ALA A 108 5.21 18.56 18.41
N LYS A 109 3.94 18.99 18.40
CA LYS A 109 3.44 20.04 19.29
C LYS A 109 3.64 19.68 20.75
N ALA A 110 3.24 18.47 21.17
CA ALA A 110 3.44 18.02 22.55
C ALA A 110 4.93 17.94 22.96
N LEU A 111 5.85 17.78 22.02
CA LEU A 111 7.29 17.92 22.27
C LEU A 111 7.64 19.40 22.45
N LEU A 112 7.30 20.26 21.49
CA LEU A 112 7.72 21.67 21.46
C LEU A 112 7.13 22.50 22.60
N ASP A 113 5.94 22.17 23.09
CA ASP A 113 5.33 22.82 24.26
C ASP A 113 6.16 22.57 25.54
N ARG A 114 6.96 21.50 25.59
CA ARG A 114 7.81 21.14 26.75
C ARG A 114 9.29 21.44 26.54
N ASN A 115 9.78 21.23 25.33
CA ASN A 115 11.15 21.56 24.93
C ASN A 115 11.09 22.35 23.62
N PRO A 116 11.18 23.69 23.66
CA PRO A 116 11.09 24.53 22.48
C PRO A 116 12.35 24.46 21.59
N ASN A 117 13.43 23.79 22.01
CA ASN A 117 14.65 23.62 21.21
C ASN A 117 15.18 22.16 21.26
N PRO A 118 14.43 21.19 20.69
CA PRO A 118 14.80 19.79 20.78
C PRO A 118 15.93 19.43 19.81
N THR A 119 16.75 18.47 20.22
CA THR A 119 17.74 17.76 19.39
C THR A 119 17.06 16.82 18.37
N ASP A 120 17.82 16.33 17.39
CA ASP A 120 17.30 15.33 16.44
C ASP A 120 16.86 14.05 17.15
N GLU A 121 17.64 13.59 18.13
CA GLU A 121 17.35 12.41 18.92
C GLU A 121 16.04 12.55 19.71
N GLU A 122 15.79 13.74 20.27
CA GLU A 122 14.54 14.02 20.99
C GLU A 122 13.33 14.07 20.05
N ILE A 123 13.47 14.66 18.85
CA ILE A 123 12.42 14.64 17.83
C ILE A 123 12.13 13.19 17.40
N ILE A 124 13.15 12.41 17.09
CA ILE A 124 13.02 11.00 16.70
C ILE A 124 12.32 10.20 17.79
N LYS A 125 12.73 10.39 19.05
CA LYS A 125 12.11 9.73 20.21
C LYS A 125 10.64 10.12 20.37
N ALA A 126 10.31 11.41 20.24
CA ALA A 126 8.93 11.89 20.35
C ALA A 126 8.02 11.34 19.23
N LEU A 127 8.57 11.16 18.03
CA LEU A 127 7.87 10.57 16.89
C LEU A 127 7.91 9.04 16.87
N GLY A 128 8.53 8.37 17.85
CA GLY A 128 8.79 6.93 17.82
C GLY A 128 7.56 6.04 17.62
N GLY A 129 6.36 6.51 18.00
CA GLY A 129 5.10 5.81 17.70
C GLY A 129 4.25 6.44 16.59
N ASN A 130 4.80 7.39 15.83
CA ASN A 130 4.14 8.04 14.71
C ASN A 130 4.78 7.53 13.41
N LEU A 131 4.06 6.66 12.71
CA LEU A 131 4.56 6.04 11.50
C LEU A 131 4.28 6.91 10.27
N CYS A 132 5.21 6.90 9.31
CA CYS A 132 5.00 7.46 7.98
C CYS A 132 5.60 6.52 6.93
N ARG A 133 4.76 6.10 5.96
CA ARG A 133 5.19 5.24 4.86
C ARG A 133 5.69 6.00 3.63
N CYS A 134 5.47 7.32 3.58
CA CYS A 134 5.68 8.11 2.36
C CYS A 134 6.99 8.93 2.34
N THR A 135 7.32 9.61 3.44
CA THR A 135 8.30 10.72 3.42
C THR A 135 9.73 10.31 3.73
N GLY A 136 9.94 9.15 4.36
CA GLY A 136 11.26 8.76 4.88
C GLY A 136 11.75 9.65 6.03
N TYR A 137 10.84 10.38 6.71
CA TYR A 137 11.06 11.19 7.93
C TYR A 137 11.97 12.42 7.83
N SER A 138 12.91 12.47 6.89
CA SER A 138 13.90 13.56 6.80
C SER A 138 13.27 14.95 6.65
N SER A 139 12.24 15.09 5.82
CA SER A 139 11.48 16.34 5.67
C SER A 139 10.65 16.70 6.91
N ILE A 140 10.17 15.70 7.65
CA ILE A 140 9.42 15.90 8.91
C ILE A 140 10.35 16.47 9.98
N LEU A 141 11.55 15.91 10.16
CA LEU A 141 12.54 16.42 11.11
C LEU A 141 12.86 17.90 10.82
N LYS A 142 13.13 18.22 9.56
CA LYS A 142 13.43 19.59 9.13
C LYS A 142 12.26 20.55 9.37
N ALA A 143 11.03 20.12 9.10
CA ALA A 143 9.83 20.91 9.37
C ALA A 143 9.66 21.22 10.86
N ILE A 144 9.90 20.23 11.74
CA ILE A 144 9.79 20.41 13.19
C ILE A 144 10.83 21.41 13.69
N LYS A 145 12.08 21.31 13.22
CA LYS A 145 13.13 22.29 13.57
C LYS A 145 12.82 23.70 13.11
N ALA A 146 12.31 23.86 11.89
CA ALA A 146 11.91 25.15 11.37
C ALA A 146 10.77 25.77 12.19
N ALA A 147 9.75 24.97 12.53
CA ALA A 147 8.66 25.41 13.40
C ALA A 147 9.16 25.77 14.82
N ALA A 148 10.11 25.01 15.37
CA ALA A 148 10.70 25.29 16.67
C ALA A 148 11.44 26.64 16.69
N SER A 149 12.21 26.95 15.64
CA SER A 149 12.90 28.24 15.50
C SER A 149 11.90 29.41 15.39
N GLU A 150 10.82 29.25 14.61
CA GLU A 150 9.76 30.25 14.49
C GLU A 150 9.03 30.48 15.83
N LEU A 151 8.71 29.40 16.57
CA LEU A 151 8.07 29.48 17.89
C LEU A 151 8.95 30.16 18.96
N ARG A 152 10.28 30.12 18.81
CA ARG A 152 11.22 30.86 19.69
C ARG A 152 11.42 32.32 19.28
N GLY A 153 10.81 32.78 18.19
CA GLY A 153 10.98 34.15 17.68
C GLY A 153 12.32 34.38 16.95
N GLU A 154 13.05 33.32 16.59
CA GLU A 154 14.31 33.40 15.86
C GLU A 154 14.11 33.55 14.34
N GLY A 155 12.86 33.40 13.88
CA GLY A 155 12.47 33.48 12.48
C GLY A 155 12.25 32.11 11.84
N CYS A 156 11.57 32.10 10.69
CA CYS A 156 11.32 30.89 9.93
C CYS A 156 12.60 30.46 9.18
N ILE A 157 13.02 29.21 9.35
CA ILE A 157 14.06 28.59 8.52
C ILE A 157 13.37 28.15 7.21
N PRO A 158 13.68 28.73 6.04
CA PRO A 158 13.05 28.32 4.79
C PRO A 158 13.67 27.03 4.25
N PRO A 159 12.89 26.18 3.54
CA PRO A 159 13.46 25.07 2.78
C PRO A 159 14.32 25.60 1.63
N SER A 160 15.40 24.89 1.32
CA SER A 160 16.29 25.20 0.19
C SER A 160 16.23 24.14 -0.90
N LEU A 161 16.45 24.57 -2.14
CA LEU A 161 16.64 23.65 -3.27
C LEU A 161 18.03 22.99 -3.19
N PRO A 162 18.18 21.76 -3.71
CA PRO A 162 19.50 21.16 -3.89
C PRO A 162 20.42 22.06 -4.73
N GLU A 163 21.72 21.98 -4.46
CA GLU A 163 22.73 22.70 -5.22
C GLU A 163 22.66 22.34 -6.72
N GLY A 164 22.89 23.33 -7.59
CA GLY A 164 22.83 23.16 -9.05
C GLY A 164 21.42 23.14 -9.66
N VAL A 165 20.35 23.11 -8.84
CA VAL A 165 18.98 23.23 -9.35
C VAL A 165 18.69 24.68 -9.71
N LYS A 166 18.45 24.94 -11.01
CA LYS A 166 17.98 26.23 -11.51
C LYS A 166 16.45 26.18 -11.64
N PRO A 167 15.67 26.70 -10.66
CA PRO A 167 14.22 26.64 -10.75
C PRO A 167 13.73 27.47 -11.93
N LEU A 168 12.70 26.95 -12.62
CA LEU A 168 11.88 27.77 -13.50
C LEU A 168 10.80 28.47 -12.67
N ARG A 169 9.83 29.12 -13.32
CA ARG A 169 8.72 29.80 -12.62
C ARG A 169 7.98 28.87 -11.65
N VAL A 170 7.69 27.64 -12.08
CA VAL A 170 6.95 26.62 -11.30
C VAL A 170 7.72 25.30 -11.23
N VAL A 171 8.28 24.84 -12.35
CA VAL A 171 9.05 23.59 -12.43
C VAL A 171 10.35 23.72 -11.64
N SER A 172 10.69 22.68 -10.88
CA SER A 172 11.88 22.64 -10.01
C SER A 172 11.90 23.72 -8.91
N ASN A 173 10.73 24.29 -8.57
CA ASN A 173 10.57 25.25 -7.47
C ASN A 173 9.91 24.59 -6.25
N LEU A 174 10.02 25.21 -5.07
CA LEU A 174 9.47 24.76 -3.79
C LEU A 174 8.02 25.21 -3.55
N THR A 175 7.22 25.37 -4.62
CA THR A 175 5.79 25.70 -4.49
C THR A 175 5.06 24.65 -3.65
N PRO A 176 4.25 25.07 -2.64
CA PRO A 176 3.40 24.17 -1.88
C PRO A 176 2.42 23.41 -2.77
N LYS A 177 2.11 22.16 -2.40
CA LYS A 177 1.06 21.40 -3.09
C LYS A 177 -0.31 21.99 -2.75
N PRO A 178 -1.25 22.10 -3.70
CA PRO A 178 -2.57 22.70 -3.45
C PRO A 178 -3.32 22.11 -2.25
N GLU A 179 -3.20 20.80 -2.04
CA GLU A 179 -3.91 20.06 -0.99
C GLU A 179 -3.15 19.97 0.35
N ALA A 180 -1.91 20.49 0.42
CA ALA A 180 -1.06 20.34 1.59
C ALA A 180 -1.67 21.00 2.84
N VAL A 181 -2.30 22.17 2.69
CA VAL A 181 -2.94 22.88 3.80
C VAL A 181 -4.12 22.08 4.36
N LEU A 182 -4.94 21.46 3.50
CA LEU A 182 -6.04 20.61 3.94
C LEU A 182 -5.54 19.41 4.75
N LYS A 183 -4.43 18.80 4.32
CA LYS A 183 -3.79 17.69 5.03
C LYS A 183 -3.14 18.12 6.36
N ALA A 184 -2.52 19.29 6.40
CA ALA A 184 -1.89 19.86 7.60
C ALA A 184 -2.92 20.27 8.68
N THR A 185 -4.14 20.62 8.26
CA THR A 185 -5.21 21.11 9.15
C THR A 185 -6.24 20.03 9.50
N GLY A 186 -6.05 18.80 9.04
CA GLY A 186 -7.02 17.70 9.23
C GLY A 186 -8.27 17.78 8.35
N LYS A 187 -8.43 18.83 7.53
CA LYS A 187 -9.58 19.05 6.64
C LYS A 187 -9.60 18.17 5.39
N ALA A 188 -8.52 17.44 5.10
CA ALA A 188 -8.50 16.45 4.03
C ALA A 188 -9.40 15.25 4.39
N ILE A 189 -10.41 15.01 3.56
CA ILE A 189 -11.41 13.94 3.73
C ILE A 189 -10.98 12.69 2.97
N PHE A 190 -10.85 11.58 3.69
CA PHE A 190 -10.58 10.24 3.18
C PHE A 190 -11.87 9.41 3.13
N ALA A 191 -11.87 8.24 2.48
CA ALA A 191 -13.10 7.46 2.29
C ALA A 191 -13.78 7.08 3.63
N ALA A 192 -12.99 6.72 4.65
CA ALA A 192 -13.50 6.40 5.98
C ALA A 192 -14.13 7.61 6.71
N ASP A 193 -13.76 8.83 6.32
CA ASP A 193 -14.25 10.08 6.93
C ASP A 193 -15.63 10.50 6.38
N LEU A 194 -16.07 9.94 5.24
CA LEU A 194 -17.34 10.31 4.62
C LEU A 194 -18.54 9.87 5.47
N TYR A 195 -19.55 10.72 5.56
CA TYR A 195 -20.80 10.41 6.24
C TYR A 195 -21.98 10.80 5.35
N PHE A 196 -23.02 9.98 5.37
CA PHE A 196 -24.29 10.22 4.70
C PHE A 196 -25.41 9.95 5.68
N GLU A 197 -26.49 10.73 5.59
CA GLU A 197 -27.67 10.51 6.41
C GLU A 197 -28.29 9.13 6.11
N GLY A 198 -28.70 8.42 7.17
CA GLY A 198 -29.27 7.07 7.05
C GLY A 198 -28.30 5.99 6.56
N MET A 199 -26.99 6.26 6.55
CA MET A 199 -25.96 5.31 6.12
C MET A 199 -25.89 4.06 7.01
N LEU A 200 -25.69 2.92 6.38
CA LEU A 200 -25.47 1.62 7.01
C LEU A 200 -23.98 1.24 7.03
N TYR A 201 -23.64 0.26 7.86
CA TYR A 201 -22.29 -0.23 8.05
C TYR A 201 -22.19 -1.68 7.62
N ALA A 202 -21.21 -1.97 6.77
CA ALA A 202 -20.92 -3.31 6.27
C ALA A 202 -19.68 -3.91 6.95
N LYS A 203 -19.72 -5.22 7.15
CA LYS A 203 -18.58 -6.06 7.53
C LYS A 203 -18.54 -7.31 6.65
N VAL A 204 -17.33 -7.80 6.37
CA VAL A 204 -17.12 -8.92 5.44
C VAL A 204 -16.58 -10.13 6.21
N LEU A 205 -17.28 -11.26 6.11
CA LEU A 205 -16.80 -12.51 6.66
C LEU A 205 -15.73 -13.05 5.70
N ARG A 206 -14.56 -13.33 6.26
CA ARG A 206 -13.40 -13.78 5.51
C ARG A 206 -13.08 -15.24 5.82
N SER A 207 -12.48 -15.95 4.87
CA SER A 207 -12.11 -17.36 5.04
C SER A 207 -11.21 -17.61 6.26
N LYS A 208 -11.48 -18.70 6.99
CA LYS A 208 -10.59 -19.21 8.04
C LYS A 208 -9.52 -20.17 7.50
N HIS A 209 -9.67 -20.63 6.26
CA HIS A 209 -8.80 -21.62 5.64
C HIS A 209 -8.10 -21.06 4.40
N PRO A 210 -6.84 -21.44 4.15
CA PRO A 210 -6.13 -21.08 2.93
C PRO A 210 -6.65 -21.85 1.70
N HIS A 211 -7.22 -23.04 1.88
CA HIS A 211 -7.84 -23.80 0.80
C HIS A 211 -8.91 -24.76 1.36
N ALA A 212 -10.16 -24.60 0.94
CA ALA A 212 -11.25 -25.48 1.36
C ALA A 212 -12.48 -25.34 0.45
N ARG A 213 -13.23 -26.42 0.22
CA ARG A 213 -14.57 -26.32 -0.39
C ARG A 213 -15.54 -25.72 0.63
N LEU A 214 -16.46 -24.90 0.14
CA LEU A 214 -17.57 -24.39 0.93
C LEU A 214 -18.71 -25.41 0.84
N VAL A 215 -18.93 -26.17 1.91
CA VAL A 215 -20.01 -27.18 1.97
C VAL A 215 -21.34 -26.50 2.26
N ARG A 216 -21.34 -25.56 3.22
CA ARG A 216 -22.52 -24.79 3.62
C ARG A 216 -22.12 -23.45 4.23
N VAL A 217 -22.90 -22.40 3.93
CA VAL A 217 -22.81 -21.08 4.57
C VAL A 217 -24.18 -20.76 5.17
N ASP A 218 -24.32 -20.86 6.49
CA ASP A 218 -25.56 -20.54 7.20
C ASP A 218 -25.54 -19.11 7.73
N THR A 219 -26.43 -18.29 7.16
CA THR A 219 -26.58 -16.86 7.51
C THR A 219 -27.81 -16.59 8.38
N SER A 220 -28.59 -17.61 8.76
CA SER A 220 -29.90 -17.46 9.40
C SER A 220 -29.83 -16.68 10.72
N LYS A 221 -28.89 -17.00 11.60
CA LYS A 221 -28.69 -16.30 12.88
C LYS A 221 -28.24 -14.86 12.69
N ALA A 222 -27.34 -14.61 11.74
CA ALA A 222 -26.91 -13.26 11.40
C ALA A 222 -28.07 -12.40 10.87
N LYS A 223 -28.90 -12.96 9.98
CA LYS A 223 -30.10 -12.28 9.45
C LYS A 223 -31.13 -11.94 10.53
N ALA A 224 -31.22 -12.76 11.58
CA ALA A 224 -32.15 -12.54 12.70
C ALA A 224 -31.61 -11.58 13.78
N HIS A 225 -30.35 -11.15 13.70
CA HIS A 225 -29.74 -10.31 14.73
C HIS A 225 -30.35 -8.89 14.71
N PRO A 226 -30.68 -8.31 15.88
CA PRO A 226 -31.17 -6.93 15.96
C PRO A 226 -30.22 -5.94 15.27
N GLY A 227 -30.79 -5.01 14.50
CA GLY A 227 -30.04 -3.99 13.76
C GLY A 227 -29.44 -4.45 12.43
N VAL A 228 -29.49 -5.74 12.08
CA VAL A 228 -29.08 -6.21 10.75
C VAL A 228 -30.16 -5.88 9.72
N VAL A 229 -29.73 -5.31 8.60
CA VAL A 229 -30.59 -4.94 7.46
C VAL A 229 -30.50 -5.97 6.34
N ALA A 230 -29.29 -6.47 6.06
CA ALA A 230 -29.07 -7.47 5.03
C ALA A 230 -27.85 -8.35 5.33
N VAL A 231 -27.89 -9.59 4.85
CA VAL A 231 -26.71 -10.47 4.77
C VAL A 231 -26.63 -11.00 3.34
N LEU A 232 -25.52 -10.70 2.66
CA LEU A 232 -25.28 -11.05 1.27
C LEU A 232 -24.30 -12.23 1.18
N THR A 233 -24.55 -13.13 0.23
CA THR A 233 -23.65 -14.23 -0.15
C THR A 233 -23.39 -14.19 -1.65
N ALA A 234 -22.65 -15.15 -2.20
CA ALA A 234 -22.41 -15.20 -3.64
C ALA A 234 -23.71 -15.26 -4.48
N GLU A 235 -24.80 -15.78 -3.93
CA GLU A 235 -26.12 -15.80 -4.58
C GLU A 235 -26.71 -14.39 -4.80
N ASP A 236 -26.24 -13.39 -4.06
CA ASP A 236 -26.70 -12.01 -4.15
C ASP A 236 -25.89 -11.19 -5.19
N VAL A 237 -24.94 -11.79 -5.92
CA VAL A 237 -24.21 -11.14 -7.01
C VAL A 237 -24.99 -11.34 -8.32
N PRO A 238 -25.67 -10.31 -8.87
CA PRO A 238 -26.59 -10.51 -9.99
C PRO A 238 -25.89 -10.60 -11.36
N GLY A 239 -24.65 -10.13 -11.48
CA GLY A 239 -23.89 -10.12 -12.71
C GLY A 239 -22.73 -11.10 -12.68
N GLU A 240 -21.56 -10.65 -13.12
CA GLU A 240 -20.34 -11.44 -13.10
C GLU A 240 -19.89 -11.75 -11.65
N GLY A 241 -19.70 -13.03 -11.34
CA GLY A 241 -19.31 -13.50 -10.01
C GLY A 241 -17.83 -13.28 -9.69
N ASN A 242 -16.98 -13.10 -10.71
CA ASN A 242 -15.54 -12.89 -10.58
C ASN A 242 -15.07 -11.55 -11.15
N HIS A 243 -14.19 -10.86 -10.44
CA HIS A 243 -13.51 -9.66 -10.91
C HIS A 243 -12.01 -9.92 -11.17
N GLY A 244 -11.32 -8.89 -11.68
CA GLY A 244 -9.88 -8.89 -11.85
C GLY A 244 -9.42 -8.14 -13.10
N ILE A 245 -8.19 -7.61 -13.04
CA ILE A 245 -7.65 -6.72 -14.07
C ILE A 245 -7.12 -7.49 -15.28
N VAL A 246 -6.28 -8.50 -15.04
CA VAL A 246 -5.68 -9.33 -16.11
C VAL A 246 -6.55 -10.54 -16.43
N ARG A 247 -7.09 -11.19 -15.39
CA ARG A 247 -8.04 -12.30 -15.49
C ARG A 247 -9.17 -12.07 -14.50
N LYS A 248 -10.39 -12.43 -14.89
CA LYS A 248 -11.56 -12.43 -14.01
C LYS A 248 -11.62 -13.73 -13.23
N ASP A 249 -10.64 -13.95 -12.36
CA ASP A 249 -10.48 -15.19 -11.60
C ASP A 249 -10.70 -15.01 -10.10
N TRP A 250 -10.93 -13.79 -9.63
CA TRP A 250 -11.11 -13.47 -8.22
C TRP A 250 -12.60 -13.32 -7.88
N PRO A 251 -13.21 -14.19 -7.06
CA PRO A 251 -14.62 -14.10 -6.71
C PRO A 251 -14.93 -12.84 -5.90
N VAL A 252 -16.05 -12.18 -6.24
CA VAL A 252 -16.63 -11.10 -5.44
C VAL A 252 -16.96 -11.60 -4.04
N LEU A 253 -17.63 -12.76 -3.99
CA LEU A 253 -17.89 -13.59 -2.81
C LEU A 253 -17.69 -15.04 -3.23
N ALA A 254 -16.96 -15.83 -2.44
CA ALA A 254 -16.66 -17.22 -2.74
C ALA A 254 -17.95 -18.06 -2.80
N TYR A 255 -18.12 -18.81 -3.88
CA TYR A 255 -19.30 -19.64 -4.15
C TYR A 255 -19.00 -21.15 -4.14
N ASP A 256 -17.77 -21.55 -4.45
CA ASP A 256 -17.34 -22.96 -4.59
C ASP A 256 -16.36 -23.37 -3.49
N LYS A 257 -15.25 -22.65 -3.40
CA LYS A 257 -14.13 -22.92 -2.53
C LYS A 257 -13.41 -21.60 -2.24
N VAL A 258 -12.76 -21.58 -1.09
CA VAL A 258 -11.80 -20.53 -0.74
C VAL A 258 -10.41 -20.97 -1.19
N ARG A 259 -9.65 -20.07 -1.80
CA ARG A 259 -8.30 -20.26 -2.35
C ARG A 259 -7.24 -19.51 -1.55
N TYR A 260 -7.64 -18.61 -0.65
CA TYR A 260 -6.78 -18.05 0.40
C TYR A 260 -7.59 -17.51 1.58
N VAL A 261 -6.90 -17.18 2.68
CA VAL A 261 -7.53 -16.67 3.90
C VAL A 261 -8.23 -15.31 3.76
N GLY A 262 -8.00 -14.54 2.70
CA GLY A 262 -8.65 -13.24 2.49
C GLY A 262 -9.94 -13.30 1.66
N ASP A 263 -10.31 -14.49 1.14
CA ASP A 263 -11.55 -14.64 0.38
C ASP A 263 -12.76 -14.18 1.18
N ALA A 264 -13.60 -13.36 0.54
CA ALA A 264 -14.85 -12.91 1.10
C ALA A 264 -15.91 -14.01 0.93
N ILE A 265 -16.64 -14.32 1.99
CA ILE A 265 -17.67 -15.38 2.00
C ILE A 265 -19.06 -14.76 2.07
N ALA A 266 -19.24 -13.77 2.95
CA ALA A 266 -20.51 -13.09 3.14
C ALA A 266 -20.29 -11.63 3.56
N ILE A 267 -21.29 -10.80 3.34
CA ILE A 267 -21.31 -9.39 3.78
C ILE A 267 -22.49 -9.22 4.73
N VAL A 268 -22.27 -8.68 5.92
CA VAL A 268 -23.33 -8.25 6.83
C VAL A 268 -23.47 -6.74 6.73
N VAL A 269 -24.69 -6.24 6.62
CA VAL A 269 -25.03 -4.82 6.57
C VAL A 269 -25.99 -4.50 7.72
N ALA A 270 -25.66 -3.54 8.57
CA ALA A 270 -26.43 -3.20 9.76
C ALA A 270 -26.51 -1.69 10.03
N GLU A 271 -27.42 -1.30 10.92
CA GLU A 271 -27.64 0.09 11.35
C GLU A 271 -26.43 0.69 12.08
N THR A 272 -25.62 -0.16 12.74
CA THR A 272 -24.39 0.26 13.42
C THR A 272 -23.25 -0.68 13.08
N GLU A 273 -22.01 -0.18 13.14
CA GLU A 273 -20.82 -1.00 12.94
C GLU A 273 -20.73 -2.15 13.96
N LYS A 274 -21.16 -1.90 15.21
CA LYS A 274 -21.22 -2.90 16.29
C LYS A 274 -22.17 -4.04 15.95
N ALA A 275 -23.40 -3.74 15.53
CA ALA A 275 -24.37 -4.76 15.15
C ALA A 275 -23.89 -5.58 13.93
N ALA A 276 -23.24 -4.94 12.96
CA ALA A 276 -22.65 -5.65 11.82
C ALA A 276 -21.55 -6.62 12.28
N GLN A 277 -20.70 -6.21 13.22
CA GLN A 277 -19.61 -7.02 13.75
C GLN A 277 -20.11 -8.21 14.60
N GLU A 278 -21.11 -7.98 15.45
CA GLU A 278 -21.74 -9.03 16.28
C GLU A 278 -22.40 -10.09 15.39
N ALA A 279 -23.21 -9.66 14.42
CA ALA A 279 -23.88 -10.57 13.49
C ALA A 279 -22.91 -11.31 12.56
N LEU A 280 -21.76 -10.73 12.21
CA LEU A 280 -20.70 -11.43 11.46
C LEU A 280 -20.24 -12.70 12.17
N GLY A 281 -20.14 -12.65 13.50
CA GLY A 281 -19.73 -13.79 14.34
C GLY A 281 -20.77 -14.91 14.45
N LEU A 282 -22.00 -14.67 13.98
CA LEU A 282 -23.10 -15.63 14.00
C LEU A 282 -23.24 -16.43 12.71
N ILE A 283 -22.45 -16.12 11.67
CA ILE A 283 -22.44 -16.88 10.42
C ILE A 283 -21.64 -18.17 10.63
N GLU A 284 -22.27 -19.30 10.34
CA GLU A 284 -21.65 -20.62 10.43
C GLU A 284 -21.24 -21.09 9.03
N VAL A 285 -19.96 -21.44 8.86
CA VAL A 285 -19.42 -21.94 7.58
C VAL A 285 -18.87 -23.34 7.79
N GLU A 286 -19.40 -24.29 7.04
CA GLU A 286 -18.91 -25.66 6.97
C GLU A 286 -17.89 -25.77 5.83
N TYR A 287 -16.67 -26.15 6.18
CA TYR A 287 -15.55 -26.29 5.25
C TYR A 287 -15.16 -27.76 5.10
N GLU A 288 -14.80 -28.14 3.88
CA GLU A 288 -14.02 -29.34 3.62
C GLU A 288 -12.58 -28.91 3.22
N PRO A 289 -11.59 -29.02 4.11
CA PRO A 289 -10.22 -28.58 3.83
C PRO A 289 -9.61 -29.29 2.61
N LEU A 290 -8.92 -28.53 1.78
CA LEU A 290 -8.21 -29.04 0.61
C LEU A 290 -6.69 -28.92 0.81
N PRO A 291 -5.87 -29.72 0.10
CA PRO A 291 -4.41 -29.59 0.15
C PRO A 291 -3.95 -28.19 -0.23
N VAL A 292 -2.99 -27.64 0.52
CA VAL A 292 -2.50 -26.27 0.37
C VAL A 292 -1.15 -26.27 -0.34
N VAL A 293 -0.98 -25.35 -1.28
CA VAL A 293 0.29 -25.13 -2.00
C VAL A 293 0.77 -23.70 -1.76
N THR A 294 1.95 -23.52 -1.17
CA THR A 294 2.50 -22.19 -0.82
C THR A 294 3.81 -21.86 -1.51
N SER A 295 4.33 -22.76 -2.36
CA SER A 295 5.53 -22.53 -3.17
C SER A 295 5.17 -22.49 -4.65
N PRO A 296 5.66 -21.50 -5.42
CA PRO A 296 5.43 -21.45 -6.86
C PRO A 296 6.11 -22.62 -7.59
N GLN A 297 7.24 -23.14 -7.11
CA GLN A 297 7.87 -24.32 -7.69
C GLN A 297 7.05 -25.59 -7.44
N ASP A 298 6.54 -25.77 -6.22
CA ASP A 298 5.69 -26.92 -5.90
C ASP A 298 4.38 -26.86 -6.65
N ALA A 299 3.80 -25.67 -6.84
CA ALA A 299 2.58 -25.46 -7.62
C ALA A 299 2.69 -25.89 -9.08
N LEU A 300 3.90 -25.87 -9.65
CA LEU A 300 4.15 -26.22 -11.05
C LEU A 300 4.52 -27.70 -11.25
N LYS A 301 4.56 -28.51 -10.18
CA LYS A 301 4.77 -29.96 -10.31
C LYS A 301 3.55 -30.63 -10.96
N PRO A 302 3.74 -31.72 -11.74
CA PRO A 302 2.64 -32.40 -12.44
C PRO A 302 1.52 -32.92 -11.51
N ASP A 303 1.85 -33.28 -10.28
CA ASP A 303 0.96 -33.82 -9.25
C ASP A 303 0.49 -32.77 -8.24
N ALA A 304 0.80 -31.48 -8.48
CA ALA A 304 0.42 -30.41 -7.57
C ALA A 304 -1.12 -30.30 -7.44
N PRO A 305 -1.66 -30.08 -6.22
CA PRO A 305 -3.05 -29.73 -6.03
C PRO A 305 -3.44 -28.52 -6.90
N GLN A 306 -4.54 -28.64 -7.64
CA GLN A 306 -5.00 -27.61 -8.57
C GLN A 306 -5.81 -26.54 -7.83
N ILE A 307 -5.32 -25.30 -7.84
CA ILE A 307 -6.02 -24.15 -7.26
C ILE A 307 -7.11 -23.66 -8.22
N HIS A 308 -6.81 -23.68 -9.52
CA HIS A 308 -7.73 -23.36 -10.61
C HIS A 308 -7.85 -24.54 -11.57
N GLU A 309 -9.00 -24.71 -12.21
CA GLU A 309 -9.25 -25.83 -13.13
C GLU A 309 -8.26 -25.88 -14.31
N GLY A 310 -7.78 -24.72 -14.76
CA GLY A 310 -6.86 -24.57 -15.89
C GLY A 310 -5.38 -24.76 -15.58
N GLY A 311 -5.01 -25.19 -14.37
CA GLY A 311 -3.61 -25.28 -13.96
C GLY A 311 -3.19 -24.20 -12.98
N ASN A 312 -2.08 -24.46 -12.26
CA ASN A 312 -1.43 -23.46 -11.42
C ASN A 312 -0.45 -22.55 -12.18
N LEU A 313 -0.13 -22.83 -13.45
CA LEU A 313 0.71 -21.95 -14.27
C LEU A 313 -0.11 -20.77 -14.80
N LEU A 314 0.07 -19.58 -14.22
CA LEU A 314 -0.57 -18.37 -14.72
C LEU A 314 0.08 -17.91 -16.03
N LYS A 315 1.42 -17.83 -16.05
CA LYS A 315 2.18 -17.36 -17.22
C LYS A 315 3.58 -17.92 -17.25
N HIS A 316 4.03 -18.34 -18.43
CA HIS A 316 5.45 -18.57 -18.77
C HIS A 316 5.94 -17.48 -19.73
N ILE A 317 6.85 -16.63 -19.26
CA ILE A 317 7.52 -15.60 -20.04
C ILE A 317 8.88 -16.12 -20.49
N ARG A 318 9.12 -16.09 -21.80
CA ARG A 318 10.36 -16.57 -22.43
C ARG A 318 11.07 -15.43 -23.13
N ILE A 319 12.35 -15.24 -22.81
CA ILE A 319 13.25 -14.32 -23.53
C ILE A 319 14.42 -15.14 -24.07
N ARG A 320 14.73 -14.94 -25.35
CA ARG A 320 15.82 -15.61 -26.06
C ARG A 320 16.55 -14.58 -26.92
N ARG A 321 17.87 -14.53 -26.80
CA ARG A 321 18.74 -13.70 -27.63
C ARG A 321 20.12 -14.33 -27.73
N GLY A 322 20.67 -14.36 -28.93
CA GLY A 322 22.03 -14.85 -29.18
C GLY A 322 22.19 -16.35 -28.88
N ASP A 323 23.44 -16.78 -28.73
CA ASP A 323 23.83 -18.16 -28.43
C ASP A 323 24.46 -18.23 -27.03
N VAL A 324 23.62 -18.54 -26.04
CA VAL A 324 24.02 -18.57 -24.63
C VAL A 324 24.96 -19.74 -24.34
N GLN A 325 24.82 -20.88 -25.04
CA GLN A 325 25.67 -22.04 -24.83
C GLN A 325 27.10 -21.75 -25.27
N LYS A 326 27.25 -21.20 -26.49
CA LYS A 326 28.54 -20.76 -27.00
C LYS A 326 29.16 -19.68 -26.10
N ALA A 327 28.37 -18.67 -25.73
CA ALA A 327 28.87 -17.56 -24.93
C ALA A 327 29.33 -17.97 -23.52
N PHE A 328 28.71 -18.97 -22.89
CA PHE A 328 29.22 -19.52 -21.62
C PHE A 328 30.49 -20.37 -21.80
N ALA A 329 30.64 -21.08 -22.92
CA ALA A 329 31.86 -21.84 -23.20
C ALA A 329 33.07 -20.93 -23.46
N GLU A 330 32.82 -19.72 -23.96
CA GLU A 330 33.83 -18.70 -24.24
C GLU A 330 34.04 -17.71 -23.07
N ALA A 331 33.30 -17.84 -21.97
CA ALA A 331 33.44 -16.97 -20.80
C ALA A 331 34.67 -17.35 -19.97
N ASP A 332 35.43 -16.35 -19.51
CA ASP A 332 36.58 -16.57 -18.62
C ASP A 332 36.14 -16.86 -17.18
N VAL A 333 35.05 -16.23 -16.74
CA VAL A 333 34.44 -16.43 -15.41
C VAL A 333 32.95 -16.64 -15.57
N VAL A 334 32.41 -17.64 -14.85
CA VAL A 334 30.98 -17.93 -14.79
C VAL A 334 30.56 -18.06 -13.33
N VAL A 335 29.59 -17.25 -12.91
CA VAL A 335 29.01 -17.30 -11.58
C VAL A 335 27.56 -17.76 -11.66
N GLU A 336 27.18 -18.68 -10.78
CA GLU A 336 25.81 -19.16 -10.63
C GLU A 336 25.35 -19.08 -9.18
N ARG A 337 24.20 -18.45 -8.94
CA ARG A 337 23.61 -18.23 -7.60
C ARG A 337 22.09 -18.31 -7.65
N VAL A 338 21.48 -18.49 -6.47
CA VAL A 338 20.03 -18.45 -6.29
C VAL A 338 19.67 -17.34 -5.30
N TYR A 339 18.87 -16.38 -5.76
CA TYR A 339 18.39 -15.24 -4.99
C TYR A 339 16.93 -15.43 -4.62
N ARG A 340 16.56 -14.98 -3.41
CA ARG A 340 15.18 -15.07 -2.91
C ARG A 340 14.76 -13.74 -2.30
N THR A 341 13.60 -13.24 -2.71
CA THR A 341 12.93 -12.11 -2.05
C THR A 341 11.63 -12.60 -1.41
N PRO A 342 11.34 -12.22 -0.15
CA PRO A 342 10.07 -12.57 0.48
C PRO A 342 8.91 -11.78 -0.14
N ALA A 343 7.69 -12.15 0.23
CA ALA A 343 6.54 -11.28 0.02
C ALA A 343 6.67 -10.04 0.92
N TYR A 344 6.31 -8.87 0.39
CA TYR A 344 6.29 -7.62 1.14
C TYR A 344 4.90 -7.00 1.10
N ASP A 345 4.49 -6.46 2.25
CA ASP A 345 3.26 -5.69 2.39
C ASP A 345 3.51 -4.19 2.15
N HIS A 346 2.55 -3.53 1.52
CA HIS A 346 2.58 -2.11 1.20
C HIS A 346 2.62 -1.26 2.47
N ALA A 347 1.89 -1.71 3.49
CA ALA A 347 1.74 -1.10 4.80
C ALA A 347 1.37 0.39 4.72
N PHE A 348 0.48 0.75 3.79
CA PHE A 348 -0.10 2.09 3.76
C PHE A 348 -0.94 2.34 5.01
N LEU A 349 -0.98 3.59 5.47
CA LEU A 349 -1.52 3.90 6.80
C LEU A 349 -3.04 3.96 6.85
N GLU A 350 -3.69 4.27 5.73
CA GLU A 350 -5.15 4.23 5.60
C GLU A 350 -5.59 2.86 5.10
N PRO A 351 -6.24 2.03 5.94
CA PRO A 351 -6.88 0.81 5.47
C PRO A 351 -7.86 1.07 4.33
N GLU A 352 -8.23 0.02 3.61
CA GLU A 352 -9.21 0.09 2.55
C GLU A 352 -10.56 0.51 3.13
N ALA A 353 -11.16 1.50 2.50
CA ALA A 353 -12.41 2.09 2.93
C ALA A 353 -13.18 2.58 1.70
N GLY A 354 -14.50 2.45 1.75
CA GLY A 354 -15.37 2.90 0.69
C GLY A 354 -16.79 3.16 1.20
N VAL A 355 -17.50 4.02 0.48
CA VAL A 355 -18.94 4.25 0.68
C VAL A 355 -19.62 4.16 -0.67
N ALA A 356 -20.75 3.46 -0.77
CA ALA A 356 -21.60 3.52 -1.94
C ALA A 356 -22.93 4.19 -1.61
N THR A 357 -23.47 4.95 -2.55
CA THR A 357 -24.83 5.49 -2.52
C THR A 357 -25.60 4.98 -3.73
N VAL A 358 -26.91 4.94 -3.61
CA VAL A 358 -27.84 4.62 -4.70
C VAL A 358 -28.88 5.73 -4.79
N ASP A 359 -29.19 6.19 -6.00
CA ASP A 359 -30.25 7.17 -6.25
C ASP A 359 -31.58 6.52 -6.62
N GLU A 360 -32.64 7.33 -6.75
CA GLU A 360 -34.00 6.88 -7.09
C GLU A 360 -34.10 6.17 -8.46
N ASN A 361 -33.14 6.40 -9.36
CA ASN A 361 -33.08 5.74 -10.68
C ASN A 361 -32.24 4.45 -10.66
N GLY A 362 -31.73 4.06 -9.49
CA GLY A 362 -30.86 2.92 -9.30
C GLY A 362 -29.42 3.16 -9.79
N ASN A 363 -28.98 4.41 -9.94
CA ASN A 363 -27.58 4.70 -10.23
C ASN A 363 -26.74 4.56 -8.97
N ILE A 364 -25.57 3.93 -9.11
CA ILE A 364 -24.65 3.67 -8.00
C ILE A 364 -23.48 4.63 -8.06
N THR A 365 -23.20 5.33 -6.96
CA THR A 365 -21.96 6.11 -6.81
C THR A 365 -21.09 5.49 -5.71
N VAL A 366 -19.86 5.13 -6.05
CA VAL A 366 -18.86 4.57 -5.11
C VAL A 366 -17.77 5.60 -4.85
N TYR A 367 -17.60 5.98 -3.58
CA TYR A 367 -16.53 6.83 -3.08
C TYR A 367 -15.42 5.95 -2.52
N VAL A 368 -14.23 5.98 -3.14
CA VAL A 368 -13.12 5.10 -2.77
C VAL A 368 -11.76 5.71 -3.09
N GLY A 369 -10.75 5.40 -2.28
CA GLY A 369 -9.36 5.74 -2.56
C GLY A 369 -8.70 4.71 -3.46
N SER A 370 -8.90 4.81 -4.78
CA SER A 370 -8.41 3.83 -5.78
C SER A 370 -7.36 4.40 -6.73
N GLN A 371 -6.44 3.55 -7.19
CA GLN A 371 -5.48 3.88 -8.26
C GLN A 371 -6.02 3.59 -9.67
N ILE A 372 -7.19 2.95 -9.80
CA ILE A 372 -7.75 2.45 -11.07
C ILE A 372 -9.25 2.76 -11.23
N PRO A 373 -9.73 4.00 -10.99
CA PRO A 373 -11.16 4.30 -10.84
C PRO A 373 -12.02 3.91 -12.06
N PHE A 374 -11.47 3.94 -13.28
CA PHE A 374 -12.19 3.51 -14.47
C PHE A 374 -12.33 1.98 -14.57
N ALA A 375 -11.29 1.24 -14.18
CA ALA A 375 -11.38 -0.22 -14.12
C ALA A 375 -12.28 -0.67 -12.96
N ASP A 376 -12.30 0.08 -11.84
CA ASP A 376 -13.27 -0.13 -10.76
C ASP A 376 -14.69 0.03 -11.28
N ARG A 377 -15.00 1.13 -11.97
CA ARG A 377 -16.33 1.40 -12.54
C ARG A 377 -16.84 0.25 -13.38
N ARG A 378 -16.01 -0.23 -14.32
CA ARG A 378 -16.32 -1.37 -15.19
C ARG A 378 -16.60 -2.65 -14.40
N GLN A 379 -15.71 -3.01 -13.47
CA GLN A 379 -15.85 -4.25 -12.69
C GLN A 379 -17.07 -4.22 -11.74
N ILE A 380 -17.37 -3.05 -11.16
CA ILE A 380 -18.59 -2.84 -10.36
C ILE A 380 -19.82 -3.05 -11.26
N ALA A 381 -19.89 -2.39 -12.41
CA ALA A 381 -21.02 -2.49 -13.33
C ALA A 381 -21.26 -3.94 -13.79
N GLU A 382 -20.19 -4.65 -14.18
CA GLU A 382 -20.24 -6.07 -14.56
C GLU A 382 -20.77 -6.96 -13.42
N SER A 383 -20.32 -6.74 -12.18
CA SER A 383 -20.74 -7.57 -11.04
C SER A 383 -22.17 -7.28 -10.57
N LEU A 384 -22.61 -6.03 -10.70
CA LEU A 384 -23.98 -5.60 -10.38
C LEU A 384 -24.97 -5.87 -11.53
N GLY A 385 -24.51 -6.34 -12.69
CA GLY A 385 -25.38 -6.54 -13.86
C GLY A 385 -25.97 -5.24 -14.40
N LEU A 386 -25.26 -4.12 -14.23
CA LEU A 386 -25.69 -2.79 -14.64
C LEU A 386 -24.90 -2.30 -15.87
N PRO A 387 -25.49 -1.44 -16.72
CA PRO A 387 -24.73 -0.64 -17.68
C PRO A 387 -23.69 0.24 -16.98
N GLU A 388 -22.52 0.42 -17.59
CA GLU A 388 -21.40 1.16 -16.97
C GLU A 388 -21.75 2.62 -16.67
N GLU A 389 -22.62 3.24 -17.46
CA GLU A 389 -23.12 4.60 -17.26
C GLU A 389 -23.99 4.78 -16.01
N LYS A 390 -24.56 3.68 -15.47
CA LYS A 390 -25.28 3.70 -14.19
C LYS A 390 -24.35 3.64 -12.98
N VAL A 391 -23.04 3.48 -13.19
CA VAL A 391 -22.04 3.40 -12.13
C VAL A 391 -21.10 4.59 -12.21
N ARG A 392 -20.88 5.27 -11.08
CA ARG A 392 -19.91 6.34 -10.93
C ARG A 392 -18.91 6.01 -9.84
N VAL A 393 -17.63 6.20 -10.11
CA VAL A 393 -16.57 6.12 -9.09
C VAL A 393 -16.03 7.52 -8.82
N VAL A 394 -16.02 7.92 -7.55
CA VAL A 394 -15.47 9.19 -7.06
C VAL A 394 -14.21 8.91 -6.26
N GLY A 395 -13.06 9.33 -6.79
CA GLY A 395 -11.78 9.18 -6.10
C GLY A 395 -11.70 10.07 -4.85
N THR A 396 -11.45 9.47 -3.70
CA THR A 396 -11.18 10.21 -2.45
C THR A 396 -9.68 10.52 -2.29
N ASN A 397 -9.31 11.29 -1.26
CA ASN A 397 -7.91 11.28 -0.84
C ASN A 397 -7.47 9.84 -0.51
N ILE A 398 -6.21 9.53 -0.81
CA ILE A 398 -5.63 8.19 -0.63
C ILE A 398 -4.50 8.28 0.40
N GLY A 399 -4.63 7.60 1.53
CA GLY A 399 -3.67 7.60 2.64
C GLY A 399 -2.45 6.68 2.42
N GLY A 400 -2.01 6.59 1.17
CA GLY A 400 -0.99 5.65 0.69
C GLY A 400 -1.64 4.46 -0.03
N ALA A 401 -0.93 3.94 -1.03
CA ALA A 401 -1.36 2.76 -1.78
C ALA A 401 -0.15 1.96 -2.28
N PHE A 402 0.85 2.65 -2.84
CA PHE A 402 2.12 2.05 -3.27
C PHE A 402 1.97 0.88 -4.27
N GLY A 403 0.85 0.82 -4.99
CA GLY A 403 0.44 -0.28 -5.88
C GLY A 403 -0.66 -1.18 -5.29
N GLY A 404 -0.86 -1.18 -3.97
CA GLY A 404 -1.77 -2.11 -3.29
C GLY A 404 -3.26 -1.76 -3.41
N LYS A 405 -3.59 -0.61 -4.03
CA LYS A 405 -4.98 -0.20 -4.35
C LYS A 405 -5.23 -0.18 -5.87
N GLU A 406 -4.58 -1.11 -6.60
CA GLU A 406 -4.78 -1.36 -8.05
C GLU A 406 -5.72 -2.57 -8.32
N ASP A 407 -6.36 -3.09 -7.29
CA ASP A 407 -7.35 -4.17 -7.38
C ASP A 407 -8.62 -3.81 -6.58
N ILE A 408 -9.69 -4.56 -6.81
CA ILE A 408 -10.91 -4.47 -6.00
C ILE A 408 -10.61 -4.94 -4.58
N SER A 409 -11.11 -4.19 -3.60
CA SER A 409 -11.08 -4.51 -2.17
C SER A 409 -12.48 -4.38 -1.56
N VAL A 410 -12.99 -3.15 -1.50
CA VAL A 410 -14.30 -2.78 -0.92
C VAL A 410 -15.34 -2.41 -1.97
N GLN A 411 -14.90 -2.02 -3.17
CA GLN A 411 -15.69 -1.33 -4.18
C GLN A 411 -16.99 -2.05 -4.54
N ILE A 412 -16.89 -3.34 -4.90
CA ILE A 412 -18.04 -4.14 -5.29
C ILE A 412 -18.92 -4.47 -4.08
N HIS A 413 -18.30 -4.72 -2.91
CA HIS A 413 -19.03 -5.05 -1.68
C HIS A 413 -19.95 -3.92 -1.22
N VAL A 414 -19.46 -2.67 -1.19
CA VAL A 414 -20.31 -1.53 -0.84
C VAL A 414 -21.39 -1.26 -1.90
N ALA A 415 -21.06 -1.45 -3.18
CA ALA A 415 -22.01 -1.27 -4.27
C ALA A 415 -23.17 -2.27 -4.21
N LEU A 416 -22.87 -3.57 -3.99
CA LEU A 416 -23.88 -4.61 -3.79
C LEU A 416 -24.75 -4.32 -2.56
N ALA A 417 -24.13 -3.91 -1.46
CA ALA A 417 -24.84 -3.58 -0.23
C ALA A 417 -25.79 -2.39 -0.43
N ALA A 418 -25.34 -1.30 -1.04
CA ALA A 418 -26.18 -0.14 -1.32
C ALA A 418 -27.33 -0.48 -2.29
N MET A 419 -27.05 -1.26 -3.34
CA MET A 419 -28.07 -1.72 -4.28
C MET A 419 -29.13 -2.60 -3.61
N LYS A 420 -28.74 -3.48 -2.68
CA LYS A 420 -29.67 -4.35 -1.94
C LYS A 420 -30.56 -3.56 -0.97
N THR A 421 -29.98 -2.60 -0.25
CA THR A 421 -30.68 -1.92 0.85
C THR A 421 -31.39 -0.64 0.44
N GLY A 422 -31.06 -0.08 -0.73
CA GLY A 422 -31.57 1.23 -1.15
C GLY A 422 -30.96 2.40 -0.34
N ARG A 423 -29.92 2.15 0.47
CA ARG A 423 -29.35 3.12 1.42
C ARG A 423 -27.84 3.26 1.20
N PRO A 424 -27.23 4.41 1.58
CA PRO A 424 -25.78 4.52 1.59
C PRO A 424 -25.15 3.44 2.48
N VAL A 425 -24.05 2.81 2.05
CA VAL A 425 -23.36 1.79 2.84
C VAL A 425 -21.86 2.06 2.89
N LYS A 426 -21.30 2.09 4.10
CA LYS A 426 -19.87 2.21 4.36
C LYS A 426 -19.25 0.86 4.73
N LEU A 427 -18.07 0.59 4.18
CA LEU A 427 -17.19 -0.50 4.58
C LEU A 427 -15.80 0.05 4.86
N VAL A 428 -15.24 -0.26 6.02
CA VAL A 428 -13.87 0.08 6.42
C VAL A 428 -13.21 -1.18 6.95
N PHE A 429 -12.06 -1.55 6.38
CA PHE A 429 -11.27 -2.66 6.87
C PHE A 429 -10.56 -2.30 8.17
N THR A 430 -10.46 -3.27 9.06
CA THR A 430 -9.46 -3.25 10.13
C THR A 430 -8.04 -3.36 9.55
N ARG A 431 -7.02 -3.07 10.36
CA ARG A 431 -5.63 -3.28 9.96
C ARG A 431 -5.33 -4.74 9.65
N GLU A 432 -5.84 -5.66 10.46
CA GLU A 432 -5.69 -7.10 10.24
C GLU A 432 -6.28 -7.51 8.88
N GLU A 433 -7.53 -7.11 8.58
CA GLU A 433 -8.17 -7.40 7.30
C GLU A 433 -7.38 -6.82 6.13
N SER A 434 -6.91 -5.58 6.25
CA SER A 434 -6.06 -4.93 5.24
C SER A 434 -4.85 -5.80 4.91
N LEU A 435 -4.05 -6.16 5.92
CA LEU A 435 -2.86 -7.02 5.74
C LEU A 435 -3.20 -8.39 5.14
N ARG A 436 -4.41 -8.92 5.39
CA ARG A 436 -4.82 -10.24 4.92
C ARG A 436 -5.34 -10.27 3.49
N VAL A 437 -5.98 -9.19 3.03
CA VAL A 437 -6.79 -9.20 1.80
C VAL A 437 -6.05 -8.64 0.60
N HIS A 438 -5.40 -7.47 0.71
CA HIS A 438 -4.85 -6.80 -0.47
C HIS A 438 -3.62 -7.51 -1.03
N PRO A 439 -3.35 -7.35 -2.34
CA PRO A 439 -2.24 -8.03 -2.99
C PRO A 439 -0.88 -7.69 -2.39
N LYS A 440 0.05 -8.63 -2.33
CA LYS A 440 1.43 -8.41 -1.85
C LYS A 440 2.41 -8.18 -3.00
N ARG A 441 3.65 -7.78 -2.69
CA ARG A 441 4.75 -7.99 -3.64
C ARG A 441 5.00 -9.50 -3.78
N HIS A 442 5.20 -9.96 -5.02
CA HIS A 442 5.60 -11.34 -5.32
C HIS A 442 6.82 -11.75 -4.52
N ALA A 443 6.69 -12.85 -3.75
CA ALA A 443 7.85 -13.63 -3.36
C ALA A 443 8.47 -14.22 -4.64
N THR A 444 9.79 -14.19 -4.77
CA THR A 444 10.45 -14.57 -6.02
C THR A 444 11.73 -15.34 -5.75
N THR A 445 11.91 -16.45 -6.46
CA THR A 445 13.18 -17.17 -6.54
C THR A 445 13.80 -16.96 -7.91
N ILE A 446 15.04 -16.53 -7.97
CA ILE A 446 15.78 -16.27 -9.22
C ILE A 446 17.07 -17.09 -9.17
N ARG A 447 17.17 -18.12 -10.02
CA ARG A 447 18.43 -18.78 -10.32
C ARG A 447 19.09 -18.03 -11.46
N LEU A 448 20.26 -17.47 -11.22
CA LEU A 448 20.96 -16.60 -12.16
C LEU A 448 22.36 -17.13 -12.44
N LYS A 449 22.65 -17.34 -13.71
CA LYS A 449 23.97 -17.70 -14.22
C LYS A 449 24.47 -16.58 -15.12
N THR A 450 25.66 -16.05 -14.82
CA THR A 450 26.24 -14.91 -15.53
C THR A 450 27.68 -15.21 -15.93
N GLY A 451 28.00 -14.99 -17.19
CA GLY A 451 29.34 -15.17 -17.75
C GLY A 451 29.96 -13.83 -18.12
N ALA A 452 31.25 -13.66 -17.84
CA ALA A 452 32.04 -12.51 -18.26
C ALA A 452 33.43 -12.90 -18.75
N THR A 453 34.01 -12.02 -19.54
CA THR A 453 35.43 -12.05 -19.90
C THR A 453 36.31 -11.55 -18.74
N ARG A 454 37.61 -11.78 -18.83
CA ARG A 454 38.59 -11.41 -17.80
C ARG A 454 38.71 -9.90 -17.57
N ASP A 455 38.42 -9.10 -18.59
CA ASP A 455 38.32 -7.64 -18.51
C ASP A 455 36.95 -7.15 -18.02
N GLY A 456 36.05 -8.06 -17.61
CA GLY A 456 34.79 -7.72 -16.94
C GLY A 456 33.60 -7.50 -17.86
N LYS A 457 33.68 -7.80 -19.16
CA LYS A 457 32.56 -7.65 -20.08
C LYS A 457 31.58 -8.82 -19.95
N LEU A 458 30.30 -8.53 -19.76
CA LEU A 458 29.23 -9.52 -19.73
C LEU A 458 29.03 -10.15 -21.11
N VAL A 459 29.07 -11.49 -21.18
CA VAL A 459 28.90 -12.24 -22.43
C VAL A 459 27.59 -13.02 -22.47
N ALA A 460 27.10 -13.50 -21.33
CA ALA A 460 25.87 -14.28 -21.28
C ALA A 460 25.16 -14.15 -19.93
N ILE A 461 23.82 -14.17 -19.98
CA ILE A 461 22.97 -14.38 -18.81
C ILE A 461 21.97 -15.49 -19.12
N GLU A 462 21.84 -16.42 -18.17
CA GLU A 462 20.75 -17.39 -18.11
C GLU A 462 20.03 -17.24 -16.77
N ALA A 463 18.69 -17.11 -16.82
CA ALA A 463 17.87 -16.94 -15.63
C ALA A 463 16.64 -17.85 -15.65
N GLU A 464 16.41 -18.50 -14.52
CA GLU A 464 15.17 -19.23 -14.23
C GLU A 464 14.50 -18.56 -13.02
N ILE A 465 13.26 -18.09 -13.22
CA ILE A 465 12.55 -17.21 -12.28
C ILE A 465 11.21 -17.83 -11.92
N TYR A 466 10.93 -17.96 -10.62
CA TYR A 466 9.64 -18.39 -10.09
C TYR A 466 9.05 -17.28 -9.24
N GLY A 467 7.92 -16.72 -9.67
CA GLY A 467 7.15 -15.73 -8.94
C GLY A 467 5.87 -16.32 -8.38
N ASP A 468 5.65 -16.10 -7.09
CA ASP A 468 4.40 -16.45 -6.42
C ASP A 468 3.32 -15.41 -6.74
N ALA A 469 2.30 -15.81 -7.50
CA ALA A 469 1.16 -14.97 -7.87
C ALA A 469 0.07 -14.93 -6.78
N GLY A 470 0.17 -15.79 -5.75
CA GLY A 470 -0.90 -16.02 -4.80
C GLY A 470 -2.14 -16.66 -5.43
N ALA A 471 -3.29 -16.51 -4.77
CA ALA A 471 -4.51 -17.21 -5.17
C ALA A 471 -5.16 -16.73 -6.48
N TYR A 472 -4.92 -15.49 -6.90
CA TYR A 472 -5.60 -14.85 -8.04
C TYR A 472 -4.63 -14.02 -8.88
N ALA A 473 -4.95 -13.80 -10.16
CA ALA A 473 -3.99 -13.28 -11.12
C ALA A 473 -3.53 -11.86 -10.76
N SER A 474 -4.45 -10.99 -10.31
CA SER A 474 -4.20 -9.54 -10.12
C SER A 474 -3.40 -9.00 -11.32
N LEU A 475 -2.21 -8.44 -11.07
CA LEU A 475 -1.27 -7.91 -12.05
C LEU A 475 -0.03 -8.80 -12.24
N SER A 476 -0.05 -10.03 -11.76
CA SER A 476 1.10 -10.94 -11.73
C SER A 476 1.74 -11.16 -13.09
N GLU A 477 0.95 -11.29 -14.16
CA GLU A 477 1.48 -11.43 -15.52
C GLU A 477 2.38 -10.24 -15.90
N HIS A 478 1.91 -9.02 -15.66
CA HIS A 478 2.66 -7.80 -15.98
C HIS A 478 3.88 -7.63 -15.07
N VAL A 479 3.73 -7.90 -13.77
CA VAL A 479 4.83 -7.78 -12.79
C VAL A 479 5.95 -8.76 -13.12
N MET A 480 5.63 -10.03 -13.36
CA MET A 480 6.64 -11.06 -13.66
C MET A 480 7.26 -10.86 -15.05
N THR A 481 6.53 -10.27 -16.00
CA THR A 481 7.10 -9.80 -17.26
C THR A 481 8.15 -8.71 -17.02
N ARG A 482 7.89 -7.77 -16.10
CA ARG A 482 8.88 -6.74 -15.73
C ARG A 482 10.11 -7.34 -15.03
N THR A 483 9.92 -8.30 -14.12
CA THR A 483 11.05 -9.03 -13.52
C THR A 483 11.91 -9.73 -14.58
N ALA A 484 11.29 -10.48 -15.50
CA ALA A 484 12.01 -11.20 -16.56
C ALA A 484 12.78 -10.25 -17.48
N THR A 485 12.18 -9.12 -17.86
CA THR A 485 12.78 -8.14 -18.77
C THR A 485 13.89 -7.30 -18.14
N HIS A 486 13.98 -7.25 -16.80
CA HIS A 486 15.00 -6.47 -16.06
C HIS A 486 16.05 -7.34 -15.35
N VAL A 487 15.99 -8.68 -15.46
CA VAL A 487 16.95 -9.58 -14.80
C VAL A 487 18.38 -9.43 -15.31
N SER A 488 18.57 -8.80 -16.48
CA SER A 488 19.88 -8.44 -17.00
C SER A 488 20.42 -7.10 -16.49
N GLY A 489 19.66 -6.37 -15.67
CA GLY A 489 19.96 -5.00 -15.27
C GLY A 489 20.03 -4.02 -16.47
N PRO A 490 20.43 -2.77 -16.22
CA PRO A 490 20.67 -1.77 -17.25
C PRO A 490 22.04 -1.98 -17.93
N TYR A 491 22.37 -3.22 -18.28
CA TYR A 491 23.67 -3.61 -18.82
C TYR A 491 23.57 -4.16 -20.23
N GLN A 492 24.66 -4.02 -20.98
CA GLN A 492 24.82 -4.56 -22.33
C GLN A 492 25.13 -6.05 -22.23
N VAL A 493 24.14 -6.89 -22.52
CA VAL A 493 24.28 -8.36 -22.49
C VAL A 493 23.93 -8.91 -23.87
N PRO A 494 24.89 -9.48 -24.62
CA PRO A 494 24.65 -9.89 -26.01
C PRO A 494 23.85 -11.18 -26.12
N ASN A 495 24.00 -12.10 -25.16
CA ASN A 495 23.34 -13.42 -25.15
C ASN A 495 22.49 -13.59 -23.89
N LEU A 496 21.20 -13.88 -24.05
CA LEU A 496 20.24 -13.93 -22.95
C LEU A 496 19.26 -15.09 -23.13
N LYS A 497 19.08 -15.88 -22.08
CA LYS A 497 18.03 -16.90 -21.96
C LYS A 497 17.31 -16.71 -20.63
N VAL A 498 16.03 -16.37 -20.66
CA VAL A 498 15.19 -16.22 -19.45
C VAL A 498 13.95 -17.07 -19.56
N ASP A 499 13.69 -17.87 -18.54
CA ASP A 499 12.44 -18.56 -18.31
C ASP A 499 11.85 -18.06 -16.99
N CYS A 500 10.71 -17.39 -17.06
CA CYS A 500 10.05 -16.81 -15.89
C CYS A 500 8.62 -17.34 -15.77
N TYR A 501 8.28 -17.88 -14.61
CA TYR A 501 7.01 -18.52 -14.31
C TYR A 501 6.29 -17.73 -13.23
N ALA A 502 5.08 -17.28 -13.53
CA ALA A 502 4.11 -16.84 -12.53
C ALA A 502 3.21 -18.03 -12.19
N ALA A 503 3.16 -18.43 -10.93
CA ALA A 503 2.39 -19.59 -10.48
C ALA A 503 1.38 -19.21 -9.39
N TYR A 504 0.16 -19.72 -9.51
CA TYR A 504 -0.85 -19.62 -8.47
C TYR A 504 -0.44 -20.44 -7.25
N THR A 505 -0.68 -19.89 -6.06
CA THR A 505 -0.50 -20.55 -4.75
C THR A 505 -1.69 -20.20 -3.85
N ASN A 506 -1.78 -20.76 -2.65
CA ASN A 506 -2.78 -20.38 -1.65
C ASN A 506 -2.35 -19.22 -0.75
N ASN A 507 -1.23 -18.56 -1.07
CA ASN A 507 -0.81 -17.33 -0.41
C ASN A 507 -1.72 -16.16 -0.83
N PRO A 508 -1.73 -15.03 -0.09
CA PRO A 508 -2.41 -13.82 -0.55
C PRO A 508 -2.02 -13.48 -1.99
N PRO A 509 -2.98 -13.01 -2.83
CA PRO A 509 -2.68 -12.59 -4.19
C PRO A 509 -1.47 -11.66 -4.24
N ALA A 510 -0.70 -11.71 -5.32
CA ALA A 510 0.41 -10.81 -5.53
C ALA A 510 0.14 -9.88 -6.71
N GLY A 511 0.53 -8.62 -6.59
CA GLY A 511 0.15 -7.58 -7.53
C GLY A 511 1.17 -6.44 -7.60
N ALA A 512 0.69 -5.26 -7.99
CA ALA A 512 1.54 -4.09 -8.09
C ALA A 512 2.11 -3.71 -6.72
N PHE A 513 3.42 -3.49 -6.66
CA PHE A 513 4.10 -2.80 -5.57
C PHE A 513 5.15 -1.90 -6.19
N ARG A 514 5.23 -0.62 -5.78
CA ARG A 514 6.26 0.36 -6.20
C ARG A 514 7.59 -0.28 -6.59
N GLY A 515 7.98 -0.08 -7.85
CA GLY A 515 9.11 -0.75 -8.52
C GLY A 515 8.68 -1.84 -9.50
N PHE A 516 7.55 -2.50 -9.25
CA PHE A 516 6.82 -3.37 -10.18
C PHE A 516 7.71 -4.43 -10.84
N GLY A 517 8.11 -5.44 -10.07
CA GLY A 517 8.94 -6.57 -10.53
C GLY A 517 10.43 -6.26 -10.65
N VAL A 518 10.81 -5.00 -10.86
CA VAL A 518 12.21 -4.58 -10.98
C VAL A 518 13.02 -4.78 -9.70
N PRO A 519 12.52 -4.49 -8.48
CA PRO A 519 13.31 -4.70 -7.26
C PRO A 519 13.79 -6.13 -7.06
N GLN A 520 12.98 -7.13 -7.42
CA GLN A 520 13.36 -8.55 -7.35
C GLN A 520 14.52 -8.87 -8.32
N ALA A 521 14.39 -8.40 -9.57
CA ALA A 521 15.43 -8.56 -10.58
C ALA A 521 16.71 -7.80 -10.23
N ALA A 522 16.59 -6.54 -9.80
CA ALA A 522 17.68 -5.66 -9.42
C ALA A 522 18.47 -6.24 -8.24
N PHE A 523 17.80 -6.75 -7.20
CA PHE A 523 18.48 -7.44 -6.10
C PHE A 523 19.37 -8.58 -6.61
N ALA A 524 18.84 -9.45 -7.49
CA ALA A 524 19.59 -10.57 -8.03
C ALA A 524 20.78 -10.12 -8.89
N ILE A 525 20.57 -9.27 -9.90
CA ILE A 525 21.63 -8.89 -10.84
C ILE A 525 22.69 -8.00 -10.18
N GLU A 526 22.30 -7.07 -9.30
CA GLU A 526 23.27 -6.18 -8.65
C GLU A 526 24.15 -6.94 -7.65
N SER A 527 23.58 -7.88 -6.88
CA SER A 527 24.38 -8.77 -6.04
C SER A 527 25.26 -9.71 -6.86
N GLN A 528 24.77 -10.19 -8.01
CA GLN A 528 25.55 -11.05 -8.92
C GLN A 528 26.75 -10.30 -9.50
N LEU A 529 26.61 -9.01 -9.83
CA LEU A 529 27.73 -8.21 -10.34
C LEU A 529 28.80 -7.94 -9.28
N ASP A 530 28.44 -7.78 -8.01
CA ASP A 530 29.43 -7.65 -6.93
C ASP A 530 30.25 -8.93 -6.77
N ILE A 531 29.60 -10.10 -6.79
CA ILE A 531 30.27 -11.40 -6.73
C ILE A 531 31.17 -11.60 -7.96
N LEU A 532 30.68 -11.25 -9.15
CA LEU A 532 31.45 -11.37 -10.39
C LEU A 532 32.67 -10.43 -10.40
N ALA A 533 32.52 -9.22 -9.85
CA ALA A 533 33.62 -8.27 -9.68
C ALA A 533 34.71 -8.82 -8.75
N GLU A 534 34.32 -9.44 -7.64
CA GLU A 534 35.23 -10.10 -6.70
C GLU A 534 36.04 -11.22 -7.38
N GLU A 535 35.37 -12.13 -8.09
CA GLU A 535 36.02 -13.26 -8.82
C GLU A 535 36.99 -12.78 -9.91
N LEU A 536 36.69 -11.65 -10.55
CA LEU A 536 37.52 -11.04 -11.58
C LEU A 536 38.64 -10.15 -11.03
N GLY A 537 38.60 -9.82 -9.73
CA GLY A 537 39.52 -8.86 -9.13
C GLY A 537 39.35 -7.42 -9.65
N ILE A 538 38.13 -7.04 -10.06
CA ILE A 538 37.80 -5.69 -10.53
C ILE A 538 36.87 -5.00 -9.54
N SER A 539 36.83 -3.65 -9.57
CA SER A 539 35.95 -2.89 -8.69
C SER A 539 34.46 -3.14 -9.04
N PRO A 540 33.56 -3.25 -8.04
CA PRO A 540 32.11 -3.29 -8.26
C PRO A 540 31.57 -2.08 -9.04
N ILE A 541 32.20 -0.91 -8.91
CA ILE A 541 31.85 0.28 -9.69
C ILE A 541 32.28 0.09 -11.15
N GLU A 542 33.47 -0.47 -11.36
CA GLU A 542 34.06 -0.58 -12.69
C GLU A 542 33.35 -1.63 -13.54
N ILE A 543 32.99 -2.80 -12.98
CA ILE A 543 32.22 -3.80 -13.73
C ILE A 543 30.89 -3.21 -14.24
N ARG A 544 30.23 -2.35 -13.46
CA ARG A 544 29.01 -1.66 -13.87
C ARG A 544 29.28 -0.64 -14.97
N ARG A 545 30.37 0.12 -14.86
CA ARG A 545 30.80 1.12 -15.85
C ARG A 545 31.14 0.49 -17.21
N ILE A 546 31.86 -0.64 -17.21
CA ILE A 546 32.21 -1.42 -18.41
C ILE A 546 30.94 -1.84 -19.15
N ASN A 547 29.95 -2.33 -18.41
CA ASN A 547 28.77 -2.96 -18.98
C ASN A 547 27.55 -2.03 -19.12
N ALA A 548 27.59 -0.82 -18.59
CA ALA A 548 26.48 0.13 -18.64
C ALA A 548 25.96 0.33 -20.07
N VAL A 549 24.64 0.37 -20.21
CA VAL A 549 24.03 0.87 -21.45
C VAL A 549 24.37 2.34 -21.67
N ARG A 550 24.46 2.74 -22.94
CA ARG A 550 24.78 4.11 -23.38
C ARG A 550 23.87 4.50 -24.55
N VAL A 551 23.81 5.79 -24.86
CA VAL A 551 23.23 6.24 -26.13
C VAL A 551 23.94 5.53 -27.29
N GLY A 552 23.16 5.03 -28.25
CA GLY A 552 23.63 4.22 -29.38
C GLY A 552 23.71 2.72 -29.10
N THR A 553 23.61 2.28 -27.85
CA THR A 553 23.61 0.84 -27.51
C THR A 553 22.21 0.24 -27.59
N LYS A 554 22.11 -1.08 -27.43
CA LYS A 554 20.83 -1.80 -27.29
C LYS A 554 20.69 -2.35 -25.88
N THR A 555 19.49 -2.28 -25.32
CA THR A 555 19.16 -3.05 -24.11
C THR A 555 19.30 -4.55 -24.37
N ALA A 556 19.29 -5.38 -23.32
CA ALA A 556 19.32 -6.84 -23.47
C ALA A 556 18.16 -7.41 -24.31
N LEU A 557 17.06 -6.66 -24.46
CA LEU A 557 15.92 -7.02 -25.31
C LEU A 557 15.98 -6.44 -26.73
N GLY A 558 17.05 -5.75 -27.09
CA GLY A 558 17.27 -5.24 -28.44
C GLY A 558 16.73 -3.83 -28.70
N HIS A 559 16.13 -3.18 -27.71
CA HIS A 559 15.67 -1.79 -27.85
C HIS A 559 16.88 -0.86 -28.00
N HIS A 560 16.93 -0.10 -29.09
CA HIS A 560 17.98 0.87 -29.35
C HIS A 560 17.75 2.15 -28.55
N LEU A 561 18.75 2.56 -27.77
CA LEU A 561 18.67 3.73 -26.90
C LEU A 561 19.20 4.96 -27.65
N THR A 562 18.32 5.88 -27.99
CA THR A 562 18.67 7.09 -28.76
C THR A 562 18.98 8.31 -27.89
N GLU A 563 18.46 8.35 -26.66
CA GLU A 563 18.60 9.47 -25.72
C GLU A 563 18.28 9.05 -24.28
N SER A 564 18.42 9.98 -23.32
CA SER A 564 18.01 9.82 -21.92
C SER A 564 18.61 8.62 -21.16
N VAL A 565 19.89 8.32 -21.41
CA VAL A 565 20.63 7.25 -20.72
C VAL A 565 21.62 7.86 -19.73
N GLY A 566 21.22 8.01 -18.45
CA GLY A 566 22.00 8.71 -17.43
C GLY A 566 22.80 7.83 -16.46
N LEU A 567 23.00 6.54 -16.77
CA LEU A 567 23.59 5.59 -15.82
C LEU A 567 25.07 5.91 -15.51
N LEU A 568 25.85 6.24 -16.54
CA LEU A 568 27.28 6.53 -16.36
C LEU A 568 27.50 7.80 -15.54
N GLU A 569 26.76 8.86 -15.85
CA GLU A 569 26.79 10.12 -15.10
C GLU A 569 26.33 9.91 -13.66
N THR A 570 25.39 8.99 -13.43
CA THR A 570 24.96 8.60 -12.08
C THR A 570 26.07 7.89 -11.34
N ILE A 571 26.73 6.91 -11.97
CA ILE A 571 27.86 6.18 -11.39
C ILE A 571 28.98 7.15 -11.00
N GLU A 572 29.33 8.07 -11.89
CA GLU A 572 30.38 9.08 -11.65
C GLU A 572 30.08 9.94 -10.42
N ARG A 573 28.88 10.50 -10.34
CA ARG A 573 28.48 11.34 -9.20
C ARG A 573 28.43 10.57 -7.89
N VAL A 574 27.93 9.33 -7.91
CA VAL A 574 27.90 8.48 -6.72
C VAL A 574 29.32 8.16 -6.26
N GLU A 575 30.21 7.81 -7.18
CA GLU A 575 31.61 7.52 -6.89
C GLU A 575 32.34 8.74 -6.29
N GLU A 576 32.09 9.94 -6.83
CA GLU A 576 32.62 11.20 -6.28
C GLU A 576 32.17 11.43 -4.83
N GLU A 577 30.89 11.23 -4.53
CA GLU A 577 30.36 11.38 -3.17
C GLU A 577 30.88 10.30 -2.22
N MET A 578 31.04 9.06 -2.67
CA MET A 578 31.66 7.98 -1.88
C MET A 578 33.11 8.32 -1.49
N LYS A 579 33.87 8.92 -2.42
CA LYS A 579 35.24 9.40 -2.15
C LYS A 579 35.27 10.52 -1.11
N LYS A 580 34.35 11.49 -1.21
CA LYS A 580 34.25 12.60 -0.24
C LYS A 580 33.92 12.12 1.18
N THR A 581 33.05 11.12 1.28
CA THR A 581 32.58 10.58 2.57
C THR A 581 33.51 9.54 3.18
N GLN A 582 34.64 9.22 2.52
CA GLN A 582 35.54 8.12 2.89
C GLN A 582 34.79 6.80 3.11
N PHE A 583 33.74 6.56 2.33
CA PHE A 583 32.95 5.35 2.46
C PHE A 583 33.85 4.14 2.19
N LYS A 584 34.07 3.32 3.21
CA LYS A 584 34.74 2.03 3.07
C LYS A 584 33.66 0.97 2.90
N PRO A 585 33.61 0.25 1.75
CA PRO A 585 32.74 -0.90 1.63
C PRO A 585 33.14 -1.89 2.75
N VAL A 586 32.14 -2.30 3.55
CA VAL A 586 32.30 -3.27 4.65
C VAL A 586 32.29 -4.67 4.07
#